data_AF-A0A1J5TRF8-F1
#
_entry.id   AF-A0A1J5TRF8-F1
#
_cell.length_a   1.000
_cell.length_b   1.000
_cell.length_c   1.000
_cell.angle_alpha   90.00
_cell.angle_beta   90.00
_cell.angle_gamma   90.00
#
_symmetry.space_group_name_H-M   'P 1'
#
loop_
_entity.id
_entity.type
_entity.pdbx_description
1 polymer ?
#
loop_
_entity_poly.entity_id
_entity_poly.type
_entity_poly.pdbx_seq_one_letter_code
_entity_poly.pdbx_strand_id
1 'polypeptide(L)'
;MTKQDTGDGIQDTEAGQRVLNPESGTLDSESCLLDPVALERVRWRCRRGLLELDIVLGRFVKQRYTMLNNEQRIIFDELLDLPDTELWDLITGKKEPALAHQRVVLEWLKEA
;
A
#
# COMPACT_ATOMS: atom_id res chain seq x y z
N MET A 1 52.80 -18.39 26.64
CA MET A 1 52.59 -19.03 25.32
C MET A 1 51.45 -20.03 25.50
N THR A 2 50.43 -19.95 24.63
CA THR A 2 49.29 -20.88 24.50
C THR A 2 48.11 -20.65 25.48
N LYS A 3 47.20 -19.72 25.15
CA LYS A 3 45.94 -19.83 24.36
C LYS A 3 44.79 -20.47 25.16
N GLN A 4 43.68 -19.71 25.21
CA GLN A 4 42.28 -20.15 25.21
C GLN A 4 41.75 -20.86 26.46
N ASP A 5 40.86 -20.18 27.19
CA ASP A 5 39.48 -20.69 27.27
C ASP A 5 38.51 -19.52 27.38
N THR A 6 37.40 -19.66 26.68
CA THR A 6 36.45 -18.62 26.30
C THR A 6 35.18 -18.78 27.12
N GLY A 7 34.71 -17.68 27.70
CA GLY A 7 33.29 -17.33 27.82
C GLY A 7 32.41 -18.21 28.70
N ASP A 8 32.18 -17.76 29.94
CA ASP A 8 31.11 -18.24 30.81
C ASP A 8 29.86 -17.34 30.69
N GLY A 9 28.72 -17.97 30.43
CA GLY A 9 27.60 -17.93 31.38
C GLY A 9 26.68 -16.70 31.42
N ILE A 10 25.80 -16.60 30.41
CA ILE A 10 24.34 -16.35 30.48
C ILE A 10 23.73 -15.82 31.80
N GLN A 11 22.94 -14.72 31.69
CA GLN A 11 21.51 -14.62 32.07
C GLN A 11 20.98 -13.22 31.68
N ASP A 12 19.98 -13.14 30.80
CA ASP A 12 18.53 -12.95 31.11
C ASP A 12 18.27 -11.43 31.34
N THR A 13 17.24 -10.76 30.83
CA THR A 13 15.84 -11.10 30.61
C THR A 13 15.20 -9.98 29.74
N GLU A 14 14.01 -10.24 29.16
CA GLU A 14 12.88 -9.30 28.90
C GLU A 14 13.11 -7.99 28.10
N ALA A 15 12.30 -7.57 27.12
CA ALA A 15 10.89 -7.76 26.84
C ALA A 15 10.61 -7.34 25.39
N GLY A 16 9.47 -7.76 24.82
CA GLY A 16 8.84 -7.00 23.74
C GLY A 16 8.40 -7.78 22.51
N GLN A 17 7.67 -8.87 22.74
CA GLN A 17 6.70 -9.47 21.84
C GLN A 17 6.03 -8.44 20.89
N ARG A 18 6.22 -8.60 19.59
CA ARG A 18 5.15 -8.31 18.62
C ARG A 18 5.09 -9.42 17.57
N VAL A 19 4.50 -10.53 18.02
CA VAL A 19 3.83 -11.48 17.12
C VAL A 19 2.75 -10.73 16.37
N LEU A 20 2.79 -10.79 15.04
CA LEU A 20 1.62 -10.64 14.17
C LEU A 20 1.78 -11.70 13.06
N ASN A 21 1.35 -12.90 13.44
CA ASN A 21 0.88 -14.06 12.68
C ASN A 21 1.23 -14.18 11.18
N PRO A 22 1.95 -15.23 10.79
CA PRO A 22 1.60 -16.02 9.61
C PRO A 22 0.52 -17.07 9.99
N GLU A 23 -0.25 -17.51 9.00
CA GLU A 23 -1.13 -18.71 8.97
C GLU A 23 -2.40 -18.79 9.84
N SER A 24 -3.58 -18.67 9.20
CA SER A 24 -4.75 -19.56 9.39
C SER A 24 -5.86 -19.19 8.40
N GLY A 25 -6.26 -20.14 7.56
CA GLY A 25 -7.27 -19.97 6.53
C GLY A 25 -8.70 -20.24 7.01
N THR A 26 -9.65 -19.61 6.33
CA THR A 26 -11.02 -20.10 6.11
C THR A 26 -11.46 -19.60 4.73
N LEU A 27 -11.76 -20.54 3.83
CA LEU A 27 -12.57 -20.28 2.65
C LEU A 27 -14.00 -20.01 3.14
N ASP A 28 -14.47 -18.78 3.00
CA ASP A 28 -15.91 -18.48 2.96
C ASP A 28 -16.19 -17.63 1.72
N SER A 29 -16.97 -18.22 0.83
CA SER A 29 -17.49 -17.60 -0.38
C SER A 29 -18.73 -16.81 -0.02
N GLU A 30 -18.64 -15.47 0.05
CA GLU A 30 -19.61 -14.55 -0.57
C GLU A 30 -19.19 -13.08 -0.38
N SER A 31 -18.61 -12.53 -1.44
CA SER A 31 -18.49 -11.10 -1.75
C SER A 31 -17.62 -10.18 -0.87
N CYS A 32 -16.65 -9.53 -1.52
CA CYS A 32 -16.17 -8.20 -1.16
C CYS A 32 -15.42 -8.02 0.18
N LEU A 33 -14.70 -9.03 0.69
CA LEU A 33 -13.74 -8.77 1.76
C LEU A 33 -12.39 -8.39 1.17
N LEU A 34 -12.22 -7.11 0.89
CA LEU A 34 -10.92 -6.54 0.61
C LEU A 34 -9.96 -6.89 1.75
N ASP A 35 -8.88 -7.61 1.45
CA ASP A 35 -7.93 -8.03 2.47
C ASP A 35 -7.39 -6.79 3.22
N PRO A 36 -7.54 -6.71 4.55
CA PRO A 36 -7.13 -5.52 5.31
C PRO A 36 -5.62 -5.25 5.18
N VAL A 37 -4.81 -6.29 4.94
CA VAL A 37 -3.37 -6.16 4.71
C VAL A 37 -3.08 -5.51 3.34
N ALA A 38 -3.89 -5.82 2.32
CA ALA A 38 -3.77 -5.18 1.01
C ALA A 38 -4.15 -3.69 1.07
N LEU A 39 -5.22 -3.35 1.79
CA LEU A 39 -5.64 -1.97 2.01
C LEU A 39 -4.58 -1.17 2.76
N GLU A 40 -4.00 -1.76 3.80
CA GLU A 40 -2.93 -1.12 4.56
C GLU A 40 -1.69 -0.90 3.68
N ARG A 41 -1.27 -1.89 2.88
CA ARG A 41 -0.15 -1.75 1.93
C ARG A 41 -0.33 -0.61 0.95
N VAL A 42 -1.52 -0.49 0.36
CA VAL A 42 -1.84 0.61 -0.55
C VAL A 42 -1.83 1.95 0.18
N ARG A 43 -2.42 2.00 1.38
CA ARG A 43 -2.40 3.21 2.21
C ARG A 43 -0.97 3.64 2.54
N TRP A 44 -0.06 2.71 2.81
CA TRP A 44 1.36 3.02 3.00
C TRP A 44 2.02 3.59 1.73
N ARG A 45 1.67 3.09 0.54
CA ARG A 45 2.14 3.64 -0.75
C ARG A 45 1.60 5.05 -1.05
N CYS A 46 0.44 5.39 -0.51
CA CYS A 46 -0.16 6.73 -0.69
C CYS A 46 0.49 7.81 0.19
N ARG A 47 1.26 7.42 1.23
CA ARG A 47 1.96 8.35 2.11
C ARG A 47 3.15 8.98 1.39
N ARG A 48 2.90 10.11 0.73
CA ARG A 48 3.85 10.83 -0.12
C ARG A 48 4.15 12.22 0.45
N GLY A 49 5.14 12.89 -0.14
CA GLY A 49 5.59 14.21 0.33
C GLY A 49 4.58 15.36 0.10
N LEU A 50 3.54 15.12 -0.69
CA LEU A 50 2.53 16.12 -1.09
C LEU A 50 1.19 15.82 -0.41
N LEU A 51 0.73 16.74 0.46
CA LEU A 51 -0.43 16.54 1.32
C LEU A 51 -1.73 16.41 0.52
N GLU A 52 -1.93 17.25 -0.50
CA GLU A 52 -3.13 17.18 -1.35
C GLU A 52 -3.25 15.82 -2.05
N LEU A 53 -2.13 15.28 -2.54
CA LEU A 53 -2.09 13.96 -3.18
C LEU A 53 -2.44 12.86 -2.18
N ASP A 54 -1.88 12.91 -0.96
CA ASP A 54 -2.19 11.95 0.11
C ASP A 54 -3.69 11.97 0.49
N ILE A 55 -4.30 13.15 0.57
CA ILE A 55 -5.73 13.29 0.88
C ILE A 55 -6.59 12.68 -0.22
N VAL A 56 -6.32 12.99 -1.49
CA VAL A 56 -7.08 12.45 -2.63
C VAL A 56 -6.94 10.93 -2.69
N LEU A 57 -5.71 10.42 -2.63
CA LEU A 57 -5.45 8.98 -2.65
C LEU A 57 -6.07 8.27 -1.44
N GLY A 58 -5.98 8.85 -0.24
CA GLY A 58 -6.57 8.28 0.97
C GLY A 58 -8.11 8.19 0.92
N ARG A 59 -8.77 9.24 0.41
CA ARG A 59 -10.24 9.24 0.20
C ARG A 59 -10.65 8.20 -0.83
N PHE A 60 -9.95 8.17 -1.96
CA PHE A 60 -10.16 7.20 -3.02
C PHE A 60 -9.99 5.77 -2.52
N VAL A 61 -8.90 5.49 -1.79
CA VAL A 61 -8.61 4.16 -1.26
C VAL A 61 -9.67 3.71 -0.26
N LYS A 62 -10.19 4.63 0.57
CA LYS A 62 -11.23 4.32 1.54
C LYS A 62 -12.62 4.08 0.92
N GLN A 63 -12.98 4.80 -0.14
CA GLN A 63 -14.35 4.78 -0.69
C GLN A 63 -14.51 3.98 -1.98
N ARG A 64 -13.48 3.94 -2.83
CA ARG A 64 -13.56 3.40 -4.19
C ARG A 64 -12.70 2.15 -4.39
N TYR A 65 -11.69 1.89 -3.57
CA TYR A 65 -10.81 0.73 -3.77
C TYR A 65 -11.52 -0.62 -3.65
N THR A 66 -12.55 -0.71 -2.81
CA THR A 66 -13.43 -1.88 -2.74
C THR A 66 -14.30 -2.07 -3.98
N MET A 67 -14.59 -0.99 -4.71
CA MET A 67 -15.36 -1.00 -5.96
C MET A 67 -14.49 -1.25 -7.21
N LEU A 68 -13.15 -1.13 -7.09
CA LEU A 68 -12.24 -1.35 -8.22
C LEU A 68 -12.13 -2.84 -8.57
N ASN A 69 -12.23 -3.12 -9.87
CA ASN A 69 -11.91 -4.43 -10.44
C ASN A 69 -10.40 -4.72 -10.37
N ASN A 70 -10.01 -6.00 -10.48
CA ASN A 70 -8.61 -6.40 -10.44
C ASN A 70 -7.74 -5.65 -11.48
N GLU A 71 -8.22 -5.47 -12.70
CA GLU A 71 -7.52 -4.70 -13.74
C GLU A 71 -7.30 -3.24 -13.33
N GLN A 72 -8.33 -2.58 -12.77
CA GLN A 72 -8.22 -1.20 -12.33
C GLN A 72 -7.28 -1.04 -11.14
N ARG A 73 -7.18 -2.05 -10.27
CA ARG A 73 -6.21 -2.06 -9.16
C ARG A 73 -4.78 -2.17 -9.66
N ILE A 74 -4.53 -2.97 -10.70
CA ILE A 74 -3.21 -3.06 -11.34
C ILE A 74 -2.83 -1.70 -11.92
N ILE A 75 -3.74 -1.08 -12.68
CA ILE A 75 -3.53 0.25 -13.25
C ILE A 75 -3.27 1.30 -12.17
N PHE A 76 -3.99 1.22 -11.05
CA PHE A 76 -3.76 2.09 -9.91
C PHE A 76 -2.38 1.87 -9.27
N ASP A 77 -1.93 0.63 -9.14
CA ASP A 77 -0.58 0.32 -8.63
C ASP A 77 0.50 0.85 -9.58
N GLU A 78 0.29 0.75 -10.90
CA GLU A 78 1.18 1.36 -11.91
C GLU A 78 1.23 2.88 -11.80
N LEU A 79 0.09 3.55 -11.55
CA LEU A 79 0.03 4.99 -11.30
C LEU A 79 0.77 5.36 -10.00
N LEU A 80 0.73 4.49 -8.99
CA LEU A 80 1.49 4.64 -7.75
C LEU A 80 3.00 4.36 -7.90
N ASP A 81 3.47 3.91 -9.06
CA ASP A 81 4.91 3.84 -9.36
C ASP A 81 5.45 5.19 -9.88
N LEU A 82 4.55 6.05 -10.38
CA LEU A 82 4.92 7.38 -10.87
C LEU A 82 5.32 8.34 -9.73
N PRO A 83 6.25 9.29 -9.99
CA PRO A 83 6.64 10.29 -9.02
C PRO A 83 5.46 11.22 -8.68
N ASP A 84 5.46 11.74 -7.45
CA ASP A 84 4.36 12.53 -6.88
C ASP A 84 3.90 13.67 -7.78
N THR A 85 4.86 14.42 -8.32
CA THR A 85 4.61 15.56 -9.20
C THR A 85 3.88 15.15 -10.47
N GLU A 86 4.28 14.03 -11.10
CA GLU A 86 3.64 13.56 -12.33
C GLU A 86 2.25 12.99 -12.07
N LEU A 87 2.10 12.21 -11.00
CA LEU A 87 0.79 11.68 -10.61
C LEU A 87 -0.19 12.83 -10.31
N TRP A 88 0.26 13.86 -9.61
CA TRP A 88 -0.55 15.05 -9.34
C TRP A 88 -0.90 15.83 -10.60
N ASP A 89 0.02 15.94 -11.55
CA ASP A 89 -0.22 16.61 -12.84
C ASP A 89 -1.28 15.88 -13.67
N LEU A 90 -1.28 14.54 -13.64
CA LEU A 90 -2.30 13.70 -14.27
C LEU A 90 -3.68 13.86 -13.60
N ILE A 91 -3.73 13.88 -12.27
CA ILE A 91 -4.96 14.05 -11.49
C ILE A 91 -5.53 15.46 -11.70
N THR A 92 -4.70 16.49 -11.73
CA THR A 92 -5.15 17.87 -11.97
C THR A 92 -5.44 18.16 -13.45
N GLY A 93 -5.15 17.22 -14.35
CA GLY A 93 -5.37 17.37 -15.79
C GLY A 93 -4.39 18.30 -16.50
N LYS A 94 -3.27 18.61 -15.85
CA LYS A 94 -2.16 19.36 -16.43
C LYS A 94 -1.33 18.51 -17.41
N LYS A 95 -1.32 17.18 -17.20
CA LYS A 95 -0.71 16.18 -18.09
C LYS A 95 -1.75 15.16 -18.54
N GLU A 96 -1.56 14.66 -19.76
CA GLU A 96 -2.37 13.59 -20.32
C GLU A 96 -1.80 12.21 -19.96
N PRO A 97 -2.66 11.21 -19.66
CA PRO A 97 -2.20 9.85 -19.42
C PRO A 97 -1.55 9.28 -20.67
N ALA A 98 -0.40 8.61 -20.50
CA ALA A 98 0.29 7.95 -21.60
C ALA A 98 -0.51 6.75 -22.14
N LEU A 99 -1.28 6.10 -21.27
CA LEU A 99 -2.03 4.90 -21.60
C LEU A 99 -3.53 5.12 -21.41
N ALA A 100 -4.33 4.65 -22.37
CA ALA A 100 -5.78 4.84 -22.34
C ALA A 100 -6.45 4.21 -21.10
N HIS A 101 -5.90 3.10 -20.59
CA HIS A 101 -6.44 2.44 -19.41
C HIS A 101 -6.17 3.22 -18.11
N GLN A 102 -5.10 4.03 -18.04
CA GLN A 102 -4.83 4.91 -16.89
C GLN A 102 -5.91 5.99 -16.77
N ARG A 103 -6.44 6.46 -17.90
CA ARG A 103 -7.50 7.47 -17.94
C ARG A 103 -8.72 7.05 -17.10
N VAL A 104 -9.10 5.78 -17.16
CA VAL A 104 -10.25 5.26 -16.40
C VAL A 104 -10.04 5.46 -14.90
N VAL A 105 -8.88 5.06 -14.37
CA VAL A 105 -8.59 5.21 -12.93
C VAL A 105 -8.39 6.69 -12.55
N LEU A 106 -7.79 7.49 -13.43
CA LEU A 106 -7.63 8.93 -13.21
C LEU A 106 -8.96 9.67 -13.13
N GLU A 107 -9.96 9.30 -13.94
CA GLU A 107 -11.31 9.88 -13.83
C GLU A 107 -11.94 9.54 -12.49
N TRP A 108 -11.77 8.31 -12.01
CA TRP A 108 -12.25 7.95 -10.68
C TRP A 108 -11.52 8.67 -9.55
N LEU A 109 -10.23 8.95 -9.69
CA LEU A 109 -9.44 9.75 -8.74
C LEU A 109 -9.88 11.21 -8.73
N LYS A 110 -10.30 11.75 -9.88
CA LYS A 110 -10.80 13.14 -10.00
C LYS A 110 -12.17 13.33 -9.33
N GLU A 111 -12.98 12.27 -9.23
CA GLU A 111 -14.32 12.31 -8.65
C GLU A 111 -14.37 11.93 -7.14
N ALA A 112 -13.24 11.64 -6.50
CA ALA A 112 -13.14 11.19 -5.10
C ALA A 112 -12.88 12.34 -4.09
#